data_AF-A0A5C7ZJJ7-F1
#
_entry.id   AF-A0A5C7ZJJ7-F1
#
_cell.length_a   1.000
_cell.length_b   1.000
_cell.length_c   1.000
_cell.angle_alpha   90.00
_cell.angle_beta   90.00
_cell.angle_gamma   90.00
#
_symmetry.space_group_name_H-M   'P 1'
#
loop_
_entity.id
_entity.type
_entity.pdbx_description
1 polymer ?
#
loop_
_entity_poly.entity_id
_entity_poly.type
_entity_poly.pdbx_seq_one_letter_code
_entity_poly.pdbx_strand_id
1 'polypeptide(L)'
;MNTSTSRADIADWNPEDERFWETTGKRIAYRNLWISVPALLCGFAVWGMWGIITVQMLNLGFPFKPAELFTLTAIAGISGATMRIPASFLVRLSGGRNTIFLTTSMLLAPAIGTGIVLQHPEWPLWSFQLMALWSGVGGGNFASSMSN
;
A
#
# COMPACT_ATOMS: atom_id res chain seq x y z
N MET A 1 -17.70 27.42 -14.61
CA MET A 1 -17.66 26.26 -15.52
C MET A 1 -18.26 25.08 -14.79
N ASN A 2 -19.37 24.53 -15.29
CA ASN A 2 -20.07 23.39 -14.71
C ASN A 2 -19.21 22.12 -14.79
N THR A 3 -18.63 21.69 -13.67
CA THR A 3 -18.15 20.32 -13.55
C THR A 3 -19.37 19.43 -13.35
N SER A 4 -19.70 18.62 -14.37
CA SER A 4 -20.66 17.53 -14.24
C SER A 4 -20.19 16.61 -13.11
N THR A 5 -20.75 16.77 -11.92
CA THR A 5 -20.54 15.83 -10.82
C THR A 5 -21.31 14.57 -11.17
N SER A 6 -20.58 13.47 -11.34
CA SER A 6 -21.19 12.15 -11.49
C SER A 6 -22.04 11.85 -10.25
N ARG A 7 -23.08 11.01 -10.39
CA ARG A 7 -23.93 10.55 -9.26
C ARG A 7 -23.13 9.87 -8.13
N ALA A 8 -21.87 9.55 -8.39
CA ALA A 8 -20.93 8.94 -7.46
C ALA A 8 -20.07 9.94 -6.65
N ASP A 9 -20.00 11.21 -7.07
CA ASP A 9 -19.16 12.23 -6.44
C ASP A 9 -19.95 12.98 -5.37
N ILE A 10 -19.33 13.22 -4.22
CA ILE A 10 -19.96 13.91 -3.09
C ILE A 10 -19.62 15.40 -3.22
N ALA A 11 -20.60 16.20 -3.64
CA ALA A 11 -20.44 17.64 -3.78
C ALA A 11 -20.60 18.40 -2.44
N ASP A 12 -21.39 17.84 -1.52
CA ASP A 12 -21.67 18.41 -0.20
C ASP A 12 -21.37 17.37 0.88
N TRP A 13 -20.35 17.64 1.70
CA TRP A 13 -19.89 16.76 2.78
C TRP A 13 -19.74 17.57 4.06
N ASN A 14 -20.78 17.54 4.90
CA ASN A 14 -20.81 18.22 6.19
C ASN A 14 -20.97 17.22 7.35
N PRO A 15 -19.92 16.46 7.69
CA PRO A 15 -20.00 15.39 8.69
C PRO A 15 -20.27 15.90 10.11
N GLU A 16 -20.03 17.18 10.38
CA GLU A 16 -20.28 17.83 11.68
C GLU A 16 -21.76 18.18 11.90
N ASP A 17 -22.58 18.20 10.83
CA ASP A 17 -24.03 18.35 10.96
C ASP A 17 -24.66 17.00 11.34
N GLU A 18 -25.25 16.94 12.52
CA GLU A 18 -25.79 15.71 13.10
C GLU A 18 -26.93 15.11 12.27
N ARG A 19 -27.74 15.96 11.62
CA ARG A 19 -28.84 15.51 10.75
C ARG A 19 -28.28 14.94 9.44
N PHE A 20 -27.27 15.56 8.86
CA PHE A 20 -26.57 15.02 7.69
C PHE A 20 -25.89 13.68 8.02
N TRP A 21 -25.22 13.60 9.17
CA TRP A 21 -24.50 12.41 9.61
C TRP A 21 -25.42 11.20 9.75
N GLU A 22 -26.52 11.33 10.51
CA GLU A 22 -27.43 10.21 10.76
C GLU A 22 -28.24 9.81 9.53
N THR A 23 -28.52 10.72 8.60
CA THR A 23 -29.29 10.40 7.38
C THR A 23 -28.43 9.86 6.24
N THR A 24 -27.20 10.39 6.06
CA THR A 24 -26.41 10.18 4.85
C THR A 24 -24.93 9.91 5.16
N GLY A 25 -24.29 10.78 5.94
CA GLY A 25 -22.83 10.78 6.15
C GLY A 25 -22.30 9.47 6.71
N LYS A 26 -22.95 8.94 7.75
CA LYS A 26 -22.56 7.71 8.45
C LYS A 26 -22.47 6.52 7.52
N ARG A 27 -23.50 6.28 6.70
CA ARG A 27 -23.53 5.14 5.76
C ARG A 27 -22.38 5.20 4.75
N ILE A 28 -22.07 6.39 4.25
CA ILE A 28 -20.98 6.61 3.29
C ILE A 28 -19.62 6.38 3.97
N ALA A 29 -19.42 6.96 5.15
CA ALA A 29 -18.19 6.84 5.92
C ALA A 29 -17.88 5.37 6.27
N TYR A 30 -18.87 4.63 6.80
CA TYR A 30 -18.69 3.20 7.11
C TYR A 30 -18.38 2.35 5.88
N ARG A 31 -19.01 2.63 4.73
CA ARG A 31 -18.70 1.94 3.48
C ARG A 31 -17.24 2.17 3.07
N ASN A 32 -16.77 3.42 3.13
CA ASN A 32 -15.38 3.75 2.79
C ASN A 32 -14.41 3.11 3.79
N LEU A 33 -14.72 3.13 5.08
CA LEU A 33 -13.91 2.55 6.13
C LEU A 33 -13.75 1.03 5.94
N TRP A 34 -14.84 0.31 5.68
CA TRP A 34 -14.82 -1.13 5.46
C TRP A 34 -14.02 -1.57 4.23
N ILE A 35 -13.86 -0.71 3.23
CA ILE A 35 -13.00 -0.96 2.06
C ILE A 35 -11.55 -0.57 2.36
N SER A 36 -11.34 0.52 3.09
CA SER A 36 -10.01 1.07 3.37
C SER A 36 -9.22 0.20 4.36
N VAL A 37 -9.87 -0.36 5.38
CA VAL A 37 -9.21 -1.22 6.38
C VAL A 37 -8.54 -2.45 5.77
N PRO A 38 -9.21 -3.31 4.98
CA PRO A 38 -8.55 -4.47 4.37
C PRO A 38 -7.50 -4.05 3.34
N ALA A 39 -7.71 -2.97 2.58
CA ALA A 39 -6.72 -2.45 1.65
C ALA A 39 -5.44 -2.00 2.37
N LEU A 40 -5.59 -1.31 3.52
CA LEU A 40 -4.48 -0.89 4.35
C LEU A 40 -3.76 -2.08 4.97
N LEU A 41 -4.52 -3.08 5.45
CA LEU A 41 -3.96 -4.34 5.95
C LEU A 41 -3.09 -5.04 4.90
N CYS A 42 -3.58 -5.17 3.67
CA CYS A 42 -2.79 -5.71 2.56
C CYS A 42 -1.53 -4.88 2.30
N GLY A 43 -1.61 -3.55 2.39
CA GLY A 43 -0.46 -2.66 2.28
C GLY A 43 0.62 -2.97 3.32
N PHE A 44 0.24 -3.11 4.60
CA PHE A 44 1.18 -3.48 5.65
C PHE A 44 1.72 -4.90 5.50
N ALA A 45 0.89 -5.87 5.10
CA ALA A 45 1.31 -7.24 4.90
C ALA A 45 2.39 -7.35 3.82
N VAL A 46 2.17 -6.74 2.66
CA VAL A 46 3.12 -6.74 1.54
C VAL A 46 4.38 -5.93 1.89
N TRP A 47 4.24 -4.83 2.61
CA TRP A 47 5.39 -4.04 3.04
C TRP A 47 6.26 -4.79 4.06
N GLY A 48 5.64 -5.42 5.06
CA GLY A 48 6.31 -6.06 6.19
C GLY A 48 6.78 -7.51 5.97
N MET A 49 6.39 -8.17 4.86
CA MET A 49 6.70 -9.59 4.62
C MET A 49 8.21 -9.91 4.60
N TRP A 50 9.07 -8.94 4.25
CA TRP A 50 10.52 -9.16 4.14
C TRP A 50 11.19 -9.57 5.45
N GLY A 51 10.61 -9.20 6.61
CA GLY A 51 11.11 -9.62 7.91
C GLY A 51 11.09 -11.14 8.09
N ILE A 52 10.01 -11.81 7.69
CA ILE A 52 9.91 -13.27 7.77
C ILE A 52 10.56 -13.96 6.56
N ILE A 53 10.44 -13.38 5.36
CA ILE A 53 11.00 -13.96 4.14
C ILE A 53 12.52 -14.10 4.25
N THR A 54 13.22 -13.08 4.72
CA THR A 54 14.70 -13.11 4.85
C THR A 54 15.17 -14.21 5.80
N VAL A 55 14.44 -14.44 6.90
CA VAL A 55 14.69 -15.55 7.83
C VAL A 55 14.49 -16.90 7.14
N GLN A 56 13.40 -17.05 6.37
CA GLN A 56 13.13 -18.31 5.68
C GLN A 56 14.07 -18.58 4.52
N MET A 57 14.54 -17.54 3.82
CA MET A 57 15.58 -17.67 2.79
C MET A 57 16.87 -18.27 3.36
N LEU A 58 17.27 -17.88 4.58
CA LEU A 58 18.40 -18.50 5.28
C LEU A 58 18.14 -19.97 5.59
N ASN A 59 16.96 -20.30 6.14
CA ASN A 59 16.59 -21.67 6.49
C ASN A 59 16.53 -22.60 5.27
N LEU A 60 16.12 -22.08 4.11
CA LEU A 60 16.01 -22.81 2.85
C LEU A 60 17.33 -22.86 2.06
N GLY A 61 18.41 -22.25 2.57
CA GLY A 61 19.74 -22.34 1.96
C GLY A 61 19.93 -21.46 0.73
N PHE A 62 19.25 -20.32 0.64
CA PHE A 62 19.52 -19.35 -0.43
C PHE A 62 20.99 -18.91 -0.43
N PRO A 63 21.61 -18.66 -1.61
CA PRO A 63 23.04 -18.40 -1.75
C PRO A 63 23.44 -16.96 -1.38
N PHE A 64 22.78 -16.36 -0.38
CA PHE A 64 23.03 -14.99 0.07
C PHE A 64 23.55 -14.99 1.51
N LYS A 65 24.46 -14.06 1.80
CA LYS A 65 24.97 -13.88 3.16
C LYS A 65 23.88 -13.26 4.05
N PRO A 66 23.86 -13.55 5.37
CA PRO A 66 22.92 -12.93 6.29
C PRO A 66 22.90 -11.40 6.22
N ALA A 67 24.07 -10.77 6.10
CA ALA A 67 24.21 -9.32 5.95
C ALA A 67 23.46 -8.77 4.71
N GLU A 68 23.49 -9.51 3.59
CA GLU A 68 22.81 -9.13 2.35
C GLU A 68 21.29 -9.24 2.50
N LEU A 69 20.81 -10.29 3.18
CA LEU A 69 19.38 -10.46 3.42
C LEU A 69 18.80 -9.39 4.35
N PHE A 70 19.57 -8.92 5.36
CA PHE A 70 19.15 -7.77 6.17
C PHE A 70 18.96 -6.50 5.34
N THR A 71 19.69 -6.34 4.22
CA THR A 71 19.49 -5.19 3.33
C THR A 71 18.11 -5.19 2.70
N LEU A 72 17.47 -6.35 2.46
CA LEU A 72 16.14 -6.43 1.88
C LEU A 72 15.09 -5.79 2.79
N THR A 73 15.13 -6.13 4.08
CA THR A 73 14.26 -5.51 5.09
C THR A 73 14.53 -4.02 5.24
N ALA A 74 15.81 -3.60 5.19
CA ALA A 74 16.19 -2.19 5.27
C ALA A 74 15.70 -1.39 4.04
N ILE A 75 15.84 -1.95 2.84
CA ILE A 75 15.37 -1.34 1.58
C ILE A 75 13.85 -1.16 1.62
N ALA A 76 13.10 -2.20 2.03
CA ALA A 76 11.66 -2.09 2.20
C ALA A 76 11.28 -1.02 3.24
N GLY A 77 12.00 -0.95 4.36
CA GLY A 77 11.79 0.07 5.39
C GLY A 77 11.98 1.50 4.89
N ILE A 78 13.10 1.77 4.21
CA ILE A 78 13.40 3.09 3.64
C ILE A 78 12.40 3.44 2.53
N SER A 79 12.12 2.50 1.61
CA SER A 79 11.20 2.81 0.49
C SER A 79 9.79 3.09 0.97
N GLY A 80 9.31 2.38 2.00
CA GLY A 80 8.05 2.67 2.66
C GLY A 80 8.00 4.06 3.28
N ALA A 81 9.06 4.47 3.99
CA ALA A 81 9.16 5.82 4.55
C ALA A 81 9.17 6.90 3.46
N THR A 82 9.94 6.70 2.38
CA THR A 82 10.02 7.62 1.25
C THR A 82 8.69 7.74 0.51
N MET A 83 7.98 6.63 0.29
CA MET A 83 6.71 6.60 -0.44
C MET A 83 5.56 7.32 0.28
N ARG A 84 5.67 7.58 1.59
CA ARG A 84 4.66 8.38 2.32
C ARG A 84 4.54 9.81 1.82
N ILE A 85 5.65 10.41 1.37
CA ILE A 85 5.66 11.78 0.86
C ILE A 85 4.82 11.89 -0.43
N PRO A 86 5.12 11.18 -1.53
CA PRO A 86 4.32 11.25 -2.75
C PRO A 86 2.89 10.73 -2.57
N ALA A 87 2.68 9.71 -1.72
CA ALA A 87 1.36 9.15 -1.46
C ALA A 87 0.38 10.19 -0.85
N SER A 88 0.87 11.06 0.02
CA SER A 88 0.08 12.15 0.61
C SER A 88 -0.46 13.13 -0.44
N PHE A 89 0.28 13.37 -1.52
CA PHE A 89 -0.16 14.24 -2.62
C PHE A 89 -1.11 13.54 -3.60
N LEU A 90 -0.95 12.22 -3.77
CA LEU A 90 -1.76 11.39 -4.65
C LEU A 90 -3.26 11.45 -4.31
N VAL A 91 -3.61 11.51 -3.02
CA VAL A 91 -5.02 11.65 -2.58
C VAL A 91 -5.64 12.94 -3.08
N ARG A 92 -4.90 14.06 -2.98
CA ARG A 92 -5.39 15.37 -3.44
C ARG A 92 -5.53 15.45 -4.95
N LEU A 93 -4.67 14.76 -5.69
CA LEU A 93 -4.65 14.78 -7.16
C LEU A 93 -5.67 13.82 -7.79
N SER A 94 -5.88 12.65 -7.18
CA SER A 94 -6.65 11.55 -7.79
C SER A 94 -7.96 11.22 -7.07
N GLY A 95 -8.19 11.79 -5.88
CA GLY A 95 -9.35 11.48 -5.04
C GLY A 95 -9.23 10.13 -4.34
N GLY A 96 -9.85 10.01 -3.16
CA GLY A 96 -9.72 8.86 -2.28
C GLY A 96 -10.00 7.51 -2.92
N ARG A 97 -11.10 7.40 -3.69
CA ARG A 97 -11.48 6.16 -4.37
C ARG A 97 -10.41 5.69 -5.35
N ASN A 98 -9.90 6.59 -6.19
CA ASN A 98 -8.91 6.22 -7.20
C ASN A 98 -7.55 5.96 -6.57
N THR A 99 -7.20 6.70 -5.51
CA THR A 99 -5.96 6.45 -4.76
C THR A 99 -5.99 5.05 -4.15
N ILE A 100 -7.04 4.68 -3.41
CA ILE A 100 -7.14 3.35 -2.80
C ILE A 100 -7.06 2.26 -3.88
N PHE A 101 -7.78 2.42 -5.00
CA PHE A 101 -7.73 1.46 -6.08
C PHE A 101 -6.32 1.32 -6.68
N LEU A 102 -5.73 2.44 -7.12
CA LEU A 102 -4.42 2.46 -7.75
C LEU A 102 -3.36 1.86 -6.84
N THR A 103 -3.29 2.33 -5.60
CA THR A 103 -2.23 1.90 -4.70
C THR A 103 -2.40 0.47 -4.24
N THR A 104 -3.64 -0.03 -4.09
CA THR A 104 -3.90 -1.46 -3.82
C THR A 104 -3.53 -2.34 -5.02
N SER A 105 -3.86 -1.91 -6.25
CA SER A 105 -3.44 -2.63 -7.47
C SER A 105 -1.93 -2.69 -7.63
N MET A 106 -1.22 -1.62 -7.26
CA MET A 106 0.25 -1.59 -7.29
C MET A 106 0.90 -2.58 -6.32
N LEU A 107 0.20 -3.07 -5.29
CA LEU A 107 0.68 -4.11 -4.38
C LEU A 107 0.70 -5.51 -4.99
N LEU A 108 -0.07 -5.74 -6.06
CA LEU A 108 -0.07 -7.03 -6.75
C LEU A 108 1.29 -7.33 -7.37
N ALA A 109 1.94 -6.32 -7.94
CA ALA A 109 3.26 -6.47 -8.57
C ALA A 109 4.33 -6.98 -7.60
N PRO A 110 4.59 -6.36 -6.42
CA PRO A 110 5.58 -6.88 -5.47
C PRO A 110 5.13 -8.18 -4.82
N ALA A 111 3.82 -8.39 -4.56
CA ALA A 111 3.35 -9.65 -3.97
C ALA A 111 3.59 -10.85 -4.91
N ILE A 112 3.17 -10.73 -6.16
CA ILE A 112 3.35 -11.77 -7.19
C ILE A 112 4.83 -11.90 -7.55
N GLY A 113 5.51 -10.77 -7.76
CA GLY A 113 6.93 -10.74 -8.10
C GLY A 113 7.82 -11.35 -7.02
N THR A 114 7.54 -11.08 -5.74
CA THR A 114 8.21 -11.78 -4.62
C THR A 114 7.97 -13.28 -4.68
N GLY A 115 6.74 -13.73 -4.97
CA GLY A 115 6.45 -15.15 -5.16
C GLY A 115 7.26 -15.80 -6.29
N ILE A 116 7.47 -15.06 -7.39
CA ILE A 116 8.28 -15.53 -8.54
C ILE A 116 9.77 -15.58 -8.17
N VAL A 117 10.35 -14.51 -7.63
CA VAL A 117 11.80 -14.50 -7.32
C VAL A 117 12.16 -15.56 -6.26
N LEU A 118 11.25 -15.87 -5.33
CA LEU A 118 11.46 -16.92 -4.34
C LEU A 118 11.48 -18.34 -4.93
N GLN A 119 10.94 -18.54 -6.14
CA GLN A 119 11.04 -19.81 -6.87
C GLN A 119 12.38 -19.97 -7.59
N HIS A 120 13.18 -18.90 -7.66
CA HIS A 120 14.46 -18.85 -8.38
C HIS A 120 15.61 -18.42 -7.45
N PRO A 121 16.10 -19.30 -6.55
CA PRO A 121 17.21 -18.98 -5.64
C PRO A 121 18.52 -18.60 -6.34
N GLU A 122 18.68 -19.01 -7.60
CA GLU A 122 19.83 -18.73 -8.45
C GLU A 122 19.86 -17.30 -9.01
N TRP A 123 18.73 -16.58 -8.93
CA TRP A 123 18.64 -15.22 -9.43
C TRP A 123 19.49 -14.25 -8.60
N PRO A 124 20.00 -13.18 -9.22
CA PRO A 124 20.84 -12.22 -8.52
C PRO A 124 20.08 -11.48 -7.42
N LEU A 125 20.80 -11.08 -6.36
CA LEU A 125 20.25 -10.38 -5.19
C LEU A 125 19.41 -9.15 -5.56
N TRP A 126 19.77 -8.44 -6.64
CA TRP A 126 19.07 -7.23 -7.07
C TRP A 126 17.60 -7.50 -7.44
N SER A 127 17.25 -8.70 -7.91
CA SER A 127 15.86 -9.09 -8.20
C SER A 127 15.00 -9.05 -6.94
N PHE A 128 15.55 -9.54 -5.82
CA PHE A 128 14.91 -9.48 -4.50
C PHE A 128 14.87 -8.05 -3.96
N GLN A 129 15.96 -7.30 -4.12
CA GLN A 129 16.03 -5.88 -3.71
C GLN A 129 15.02 -5.01 -4.46
N LEU A 130 14.76 -5.29 -5.74
CA LEU A 130 13.75 -4.58 -6.53
C LEU A 130 12.34 -4.84 -5.99
N MET A 131 12.02 -6.09 -5.63
CA MET A 131 10.72 -6.42 -5.03
C MET A 131 10.59 -5.82 -3.62
N ALA A 132 11.67 -5.77 -2.85
CA ALA A 132 11.72 -5.09 -1.55
C ALA A 132 11.54 -3.57 -1.67
N LEU A 133 12.15 -2.96 -2.67
CA LEU A 133 11.97 -1.54 -2.98
C LEU A 133 10.51 -1.27 -3.33
N TRP A 134 9.92 -2.06 -4.24
CA TRP A 134 8.54 -1.88 -4.69
C TRP A 134 7.53 -2.12 -3.57
N SER A 135 7.76 -3.08 -2.67
CA SER A 135 6.82 -3.35 -1.56
C SER A 135 6.58 -2.14 -0.64
N GLY A 136 7.49 -1.15 -0.64
CA GLY A 136 7.31 0.14 0.04
C GLY A 136 6.10 0.96 -0.42
N VAL A 137 5.50 0.66 -1.58
CA VAL A 137 4.20 1.24 -1.96
C VAL A 137 3.15 0.99 -0.87
N GLY A 138 3.22 -0.15 -0.17
CA GLY A 138 2.36 -0.45 0.98
C GLY A 138 2.54 0.49 2.16
N GLY A 139 3.75 1.02 2.39
CA GLY A 139 4.01 2.07 3.37
C GLY A 139 3.40 3.43 2.97
N GLY A 140 3.29 3.69 1.67
CA GLY A 140 2.59 4.86 1.11
C GLY A 140 1.07 4.81 1.31
N ASN A 141 0.45 3.61 1.21
CA ASN A 141 -1.00 3.45 1.43
C ASN A 141 -1.47 4.01 2.77
N PHE A 142 -0.64 3.90 3.81
CA PHE A 142 -0.95 4.45 5.13
C PHE A 142 -1.15 5.97 5.10
N ALA A 143 -0.26 6.71 4.43
CA ALA A 143 -0.36 8.15 4.33
C ALA A 143 -1.59 8.59 3.51
N SER A 144 -1.90 7.85 2.44
CA SER A 144 -3.08 8.11 1.62
C SER A 144 -4.38 7.83 2.38
N SER A 145 -4.44 6.72 3.12
CA SER A 145 -5.66 6.34 3.86
C SER A 145 -5.96 7.29 5.02
N MET A 146 -4.94 7.90 5.64
CA MET A 146 -5.13 8.89 6.71
C MET A 146 -5.52 10.28 6.19
N SER A 147 -5.29 10.54 4.90
CA SER A 147 -5.62 11.81 4.24
C SER A 147 -6.98 11.79 3.54
N ASN A 148 -7.66 10.64 3.55
CA ASN A 148 -8.95 10.39 2.91
C ASN A 148 -10.07 10.35 3.94
#